data_AF-A0A6L7WD15-F1
#
_entry.id   AF-A0A6L7WD15-F1
#
_cell.length_a   1.000
_cell.length_b   1.000
_cell.length_c   1.000
_cell.angle_alpha   90.00
_cell.angle_beta   90.00
_cell.angle_gamma   90.00
#
_symmetry.space_group_name_H-M   'P 1'
#
loop_
_entity.id
_entity.type
_entity.pdbx_description
1 polymer ?
#
loop_
_entity_poly.entity_id
_entity_poly.type
_entity_poly.pdbx_seq_one_letter_code
_entity_poly.pdbx_strand_id
1 'polypeptide(L)'
;MTLPQWLPDELEQAVPLRRLTQVEVRLEREAEVRLERADGFTEPIEFLRELGEIGDERVVVVRLRGGKSTRKEMAFVPEAEYAEYQENQLLEPVALQPTPWGSFWWYRDQYYEDDERMTAEEVRLTLFDRDRRRGQKFDRLRKIAARVEDIVDARRERIPDDVRAFVWERDEGRCVRCGTDEDLQFDHVIPVAKGGGNSIENVQVLCGDCNRAKSDSIV
;
A
#
# COMPACT_ATOMS: atom_id res chain seq x y z
N MET A 1 -14.59 34.50 -13.12
CA MET A 1 -15.57 34.39 -12.03
C MET A 1 -15.12 35.32 -10.92
N THR A 2 -16.01 36.16 -10.41
CA THR A 2 -15.72 37.18 -9.38
C THR A 2 -15.75 36.54 -7.99
N LEU A 3 -14.79 36.89 -7.13
CA LEU A 3 -14.68 36.37 -5.77
C LEU A 3 -15.83 36.89 -4.88
N PRO A 4 -16.32 36.10 -3.90
CA PRO A 4 -17.37 36.54 -2.97
C PRO A 4 -16.93 37.69 -2.05
N GLN A 5 -17.87 38.57 -1.70
CA GLN A 5 -17.63 39.84 -0.97
C GLN A 5 -17.25 39.71 0.51
N TRP A 6 -17.12 38.50 1.05
CA TRP A 6 -16.78 38.26 2.46
C TRP A 6 -15.31 37.89 2.70
N LEU A 7 -14.45 37.97 1.68
CA LEU A 7 -13.02 37.75 1.81
C LEU A 7 -12.37 38.86 2.67
N PRO A 8 -11.63 38.55 3.75
CA PRO A 8 -10.84 39.55 4.48
C PRO A 8 -9.76 40.16 3.56
N ASP A 9 -9.62 41.49 3.59
CA ASP A 9 -8.76 42.29 2.69
C ASP A 9 -7.24 42.10 2.88
N GLU A 10 -6.81 41.30 3.85
CA GLU A 10 -5.41 41.11 4.18
C GLU A 10 -5.07 39.63 4.04
N LEU A 11 -4.20 39.28 3.09
CA LEU A 11 -3.12 38.29 3.22
C LEU A 11 -2.41 38.09 1.86
N GLU A 12 -1.76 39.14 1.38
CA GLU A 12 -0.53 38.96 0.59
C GLU A 12 0.56 38.45 1.53
N GLN A 13 0.82 37.14 1.53
CA GLN A 13 2.15 36.59 1.82
C GLN A 13 2.21 35.10 1.48
N ALA A 14 2.92 34.80 0.40
CA ALA A 14 3.18 33.47 -0.11
C ALA A 14 4.13 32.69 0.83
N VAL A 15 3.73 31.48 1.21
CA VAL A 15 4.65 30.43 1.66
C VAL A 15 4.78 29.43 0.49
N PRO A 16 5.96 29.22 -0.09
CA PRO A 16 6.09 28.38 -1.28
C PRO A 16 6.08 26.90 -0.86
N LEU A 17 5.14 26.09 -1.34
CA LEU A 17 5.19 24.63 -1.19
C LEU A 17 4.74 23.94 -2.48
N ARG A 18 5.66 23.92 -3.45
CA ARG A 18 5.65 23.27 -4.79
C ARG A 18 5.15 21.81 -4.90
N ARG A 19 4.04 21.37 -4.30
CA ARG A 19 3.56 19.97 -4.39
C ARG A 19 2.05 19.85 -4.17
N LEU A 20 1.35 19.26 -5.15
CA LEU A 20 0.08 18.57 -4.93
C LEU A 20 0.24 17.57 -3.77
N THR A 21 -0.35 17.89 -2.63
CA THR A 21 -0.27 17.08 -1.42
C THR A 21 -1.57 16.30 -1.27
N GLN A 22 -1.47 14.98 -1.14
CA GLN A 22 -2.64 14.14 -0.88
C GLN A 22 -3.13 14.41 0.54
N VAL A 23 -4.44 14.65 0.68
CA VAL A 23 -5.11 14.83 1.96
C VAL A 23 -5.93 13.55 2.26
N GLU A 24 -5.65 12.87 3.36
CA GLU A 24 -6.26 11.58 3.73
C GLU A 24 -7.64 11.72 4.41
N VAL A 25 -8.75 11.65 3.69
CA VAL A 25 -10.09 11.90 4.28
C VAL A 25 -10.76 10.57 4.72
N ARG A 26 -11.35 10.44 5.94
CA ARG A 26 -11.99 9.18 6.44
C ARG A 26 -13.50 9.25 6.77
N LEU A 27 -14.35 8.60 5.97
CA LEU A 27 -15.82 8.71 6.01
C LEU A 27 -16.42 8.06 7.28
N GLU A 28 -17.11 8.83 8.13
CA GLU A 28 -18.01 8.28 9.15
C GLU A 28 -19.47 8.53 8.73
N ARG A 29 -20.25 7.44 8.60
CA ARG A 29 -21.71 7.50 8.74
C ARG A 29 -22.02 7.42 10.24
N GLU A 30 -23.11 8.04 10.66
CA GLU A 30 -23.75 7.92 11.98
C GLU A 30 -23.47 6.57 12.67
N ALA A 31 -22.43 6.50 13.50
CA ALA A 31 -22.28 5.56 14.61
C ALA A 31 -20.89 5.73 15.25
N GLU A 32 -20.91 6.05 16.52
CA GLU A 32 -19.79 6.06 17.46
C GLU A 32 -18.97 4.75 17.36
N VAL A 33 -17.73 4.79 16.88
CA VAL A 33 -16.79 3.67 17.00
C VAL A 33 -15.40 4.17 17.39
N ARG A 34 -15.01 3.82 18.62
CA ARG A 34 -13.64 3.91 19.14
C ARG A 34 -12.88 2.65 18.76
N LEU A 35 -11.72 2.73 18.09
CA LEU A 35 -10.78 1.60 18.01
C LEU A 35 -9.30 2.05 17.98
N GLU A 36 -8.49 1.29 18.72
CA GLU A 36 -7.05 1.43 18.94
C GLU A 36 -6.18 0.94 17.75
N ARG A 37 -4.91 1.36 17.75
CA ARG A 37 -3.93 1.29 16.64
C ARG A 37 -3.01 0.07 16.71
N ALA A 38 -2.51 -0.38 15.56
CA ALA A 38 -1.49 -1.43 15.48
C ALA A 38 -0.13 -1.00 14.85
N ASP A 39 0.01 0.19 14.26
CA ASP A 39 1.18 0.46 13.39
C ASP A 39 1.73 1.89 13.36
N GLY A 40 1.23 2.79 14.21
CA GLY A 40 1.90 4.06 14.51
C GLY A 40 1.95 5.10 13.36
N PHE A 41 1.05 6.09 13.44
CA PHE A 41 0.93 7.32 12.64
C PHE A 41 0.35 7.12 11.22
N THR A 42 -0.81 7.67 10.85
CA THR A 42 -1.36 9.03 11.05
C THR A 42 -2.70 9.08 11.81
N GLU A 43 -3.06 10.24 12.36
CA GLU A 43 -4.43 10.49 12.83
C GLU A 43 -5.33 10.77 11.63
N PRO A 44 -6.47 10.06 11.51
CA PRO A 44 -7.39 10.23 10.40
C PRO A 44 -8.04 11.62 10.40
N ILE A 45 -8.35 12.11 9.21
CA ILE A 45 -9.13 13.34 9.00
C ILE A 45 -10.61 12.95 9.12
N GLU A 46 -11.28 13.54 10.10
CA GLU A 46 -12.71 13.35 10.34
C GLU A 46 -13.53 13.99 9.21
N PHE A 47 -14.36 13.21 8.53
CA PHE A 47 -15.48 13.76 7.78
C PHE A 47 -16.55 14.19 8.78
N LEU A 48 -16.99 15.44 8.68
CA LEU A 48 -18.31 15.84 9.13
C LEU A 48 -19.10 16.17 7.87
N ARG A 49 -19.94 15.24 7.41
CA ARG A 49 -20.99 15.52 6.42
C ARG A 49 -22.07 16.36 7.10
N GLU A 50 -21.69 17.58 7.45
CA GLU A 50 -22.61 18.56 7.98
C GLU A 50 -23.18 19.31 6.78
N LEU A 51 -24.51 19.28 6.70
CA LEU A 51 -25.24 20.25 5.91
C LEU A 51 -25.02 21.61 6.59
N GLY A 52 -24.32 22.49 5.89
CA GLY A 52 -24.15 23.88 6.27
C GLY A 52 -25.07 24.78 5.46
N GLU A 53 -25.22 26.01 5.91
CA GLU A 53 -25.87 27.08 5.17
C GLU A 53 -24.87 28.24 5.00
N ILE A 54 -24.73 28.73 3.77
CA ILE A 54 -23.96 29.94 3.45
C ILE A 54 -24.91 30.92 2.77
N GLY A 55 -25.32 31.97 3.48
CA GLY A 55 -26.42 32.81 3.01
C GLY A 55 -27.71 32.00 2.93
N ASP A 56 -28.32 31.95 1.75
CA ASP A 56 -29.54 31.17 1.47
C ASP A 56 -29.25 29.79 0.82
N GLU A 57 -27.98 29.42 0.66
CA GLU A 57 -27.56 28.22 -0.06
C GLU A 57 -27.15 27.10 0.91
N ARG A 58 -27.70 25.89 0.68
CA ARG A 58 -27.30 24.69 1.43
C ARG A 58 -26.05 24.07 0.81
N VAL A 59 -25.07 23.77 1.64
CA VAL A 59 -23.76 23.25 1.22
C VAL A 59 -23.37 22.00 2.00
N VAL A 60 -22.61 21.14 1.35
CA VAL A 60 -21.85 20.05 1.99
C VAL A 60 -20.48 20.58 2.35
N VAL A 61 -20.13 20.51 3.64
CA VAL A 61 -18.82 20.95 4.14
C VAL A 61 -17.83 19.79 4.10
N VAL A 62 -16.68 20.00 3.47
CA VAL A 62 -15.55 19.06 3.43
C VAL A 62 -14.41 19.65 4.26
N ARG A 63 -14.09 19.01 5.40
CA ARG A 63 -12.95 19.42 6.25
C ARG A 63 -11.70 18.63 5.84
N LEU A 64 -10.62 19.36 5.54
CA LEU A 64 -9.34 18.82 5.10
C LEU A 64 -8.28 19.05 6.19
N ARG A 65 -7.31 18.13 6.35
CA ARG A 65 -6.16 18.27 7.26
C ARG A 65 -4.89 18.23 6.43
N GLY A 66 -4.22 19.37 6.30
CA GLY A 66 -2.84 19.42 5.81
C GLY A 66 -1.90 18.80 6.85
N GLY A 67 -0.72 18.32 6.42
CA GLY A 67 0.23 17.53 7.22
C GLY A 67 0.73 18.12 8.57
N LYS A 68 2.05 18.24 8.77
CA LYS A 68 2.68 18.42 10.11
C LYS A 68 2.36 19.74 10.85
N SER A 69 1.62 20.67 10.28
CA SER A 69 1.20 21.90 10.95
C SER A 69 0.13 22.60 10.11
N THR A 70 -0.90 23.13 10.76
CA THR A 70 -2.08 23.84 10.23
C THR A 70 -3.24 22.97 9.74
N ARG A 71 -4.31 22.96 10.55
CA ARG A 71 -5.67 22.54 10.19
C ARG A 71 -6.17 23.57 9.15
N LYS A 72 -6.40 23.18 7.90
CA LYS A 72 -6.92 24.06 6.84
C LYS A 72 -8.38 23.71 6.61
N GLU A 73 -9.26 24.51 7.20
CA GLU A 73 -10.67 24.14 7.32
C GLU A 73 -11.48 24.64 6.11
N MET A 74 -12.28 23.72 5.55
CA MET A 74 -13.50 23.94 4.75
C MET A 74 -13.30 24.20 3.25
N ALA A 75 -13.57 23.14 2.46
CA ALA A 75 -14.04 23.26 1.10
C ALA A 75 -15.56 23.01 1.07
N PHE A 76 -16.30 23.77 0.28
CA PHE A 76 -17.77 23.69 0.21
C PHE A 76 -18.20 23.16 -1.15
N VAL A 77 -19.25 22.35 -1.16
CA VAL A 77 -19.93 21.91 -2.38
C VAL A 77 -21.41 22.24 -2.23
N PRO A 78 -22.06 22.96 -3.16
CA PRO A 78 -23.50 23.13 -3.14
C PRO A 78 -24.19 21.77 -3.01
N GLU A 79 -25.13 21.64 -2.07
CA GLU A 79 -25.80 20.35 -1.84
C GLU A 79 -26.50 19.84 -3.11
N ALA A 80 -27.06 20.77 -3.89
CA ALA A 80 -27.71 20.46 -5.17
C ALA A 80 -26.75 19.85 -6.21
N GLU A 81 -25.46 20.20 -6.17
CA GLU A 81 -24.43 19.73 -7.10
C GLU A 81 -23.64 18.54 -6.54
N TYR A 82 -23.76 18.25 -5.25
CA TYR A 82 -22.92 17.26 -4.57
C TYR A 82 -22.99 15.86 -5.20
N ALA A 83 -24.17 15.43 -5.65
CA ALA A 83 -24.35 14.14 -6.32
C ALA A 83 -23.55 14.07 -7.64
N GLU A 84 -23.56 15.14 -8.42
CA GLU A 84 -22.80 15.25 -9.66
C GLU A 84 -21.28 15.24 -9.38
N TYR A 85 -20.83 15.94 -8.34
CA TYR A 85 -19.43 15.94 -7.93
C TYR A 85 -18.96 14.53 -7.54
N GLN A 86 -19.82 13.80 -6.82
CA GLN A 86 -19.53 12.44 -6.35
C GLN A 86 -19.34 11.45 -7.52
N GLU A 87 -20.09 11.63 -8.61
CA GLU A 87 -19.96 10.80 -9.82
C GLU A 87 -18.76 11.23 -10.67
N ASN A 88 -18.61 12.53 -10.93
CA ASN A 88 -17.60 13.06 -11.84
C ASN A 88 -16.17 12.88 -11.31
N GLN A 89 -15.96 12.95 -9.99
CA GLN A 89 -14.64 12.78 -9.37
C GLN A 89 -13.98 11.41 -9.66
N LEU A 90 -14.74 10.40 -10.07
CA LEU A 90 -14.18 9.12 -10.49
C LEU A 90 -13.56 9.17 -11.90
N LEU A 91 -14.07 10.07 -12.75
CA LEU A 91 -13.69 10.22 -14.16
C LEU A 91 -12.62 11.30 -14.34
N GLU A 92 -12.81 12.46 -13.70
CA GLU A 92 -11.92 13.61 -13.82
C GLU A 92 -11.80 14.37 -12.49
N PRO A 93 -10.71 15.12 -12.28
CA PRO A 93 -10.59 15.94 -11.08
C PRO A 93 -11.65 17.03 -11.04
N VAL A 94 -12.47 17.03 -9.99
CA VAL A 94 -13.51 18.03 -9.76
C VAL A 94 -12.96 19.09 -8.81
N ALA A 95 -12.98 20.35 -9.24
CA ALA A 95 -12.57 21.47 -8.41
C ALA A 95 -13.58 21.67 -7.28
N LEU A 96 -13.10 21.71 -6.05
CA LEU A 96 -13.87 22.19 -4.91
C LEU A 96 -13.79 23.71 -4.87
N GLN A 97 -14.82 24.36 -4.30
CA GLN A 97 -14.93 25.82 -4.27
C GLN A 97 -13.60 26.47 -3.84
N PRO A 98 -13.11 27.48 -4.57
CA PRO A 98 -11.81 28.08 -4.32
C PRO A 98 -11.80 28.74 -2.95
N THR A 99 -10.74 28.47 -2.18
CA THR A 99 -10.52 29.11 -0.88
C THR A 99 -9.42 30.17 -1.00
N PRO A 100 -9.32 31.13 -0.05
CA PRO A 100 -8.18 32.04 0.02
C PRO A 100 -6.81 31.35 0.14
N TRP A 101 -6.78 30.10 0.59
CA TRP A 101 -5.55 29.36 0.90
C TRP A 101 -5.06 28.42 -0.20
N GLY A 102 -5.84 28.27 -1.29
CA GLY A 102 -5.50 27.37 -2.39
C GLY A 102 -6.73 26.81 -3.11
N SER A 103 -6.46 26.12 -4.22
CA SER A 103 -7.44 25.33 -4.96
C SER A 103 -7.45 23.90 -4.41
N PHE A 104 -8.62 23.29 -4.32
CA PHE A 104 -8.75 21.92 -3.87
C PHE A 104 -9.45 21.08 -4.93
N TRP A 105 -9.02 19.83 -5.08
CA TRP A 105 -9.51 18.92 -6.10
C TRP A 105 -9.97 17.62 -5.46
N TRP A 106 -11.14 17.12 -5.85
CA TRP A 106 -11.59 15.78 -5.54
C TRP A 106 -11.42 14.89 -6.76
N TYR A 107 -10.65 13.81 -6.62
CA TYR A 107 -10.45 12.82 -7.68
C TYR A 107 -10.18 11.43 -7.09
N ARG A 108 -10.88 10.41 -7.59
CA ARG A 108 -10.75 8.99 -7.19
C ARG A 108 -10.77 8.79 -5.67
N ASP A 109 -11.80 9.34 -5.04
CA ASP A 109 -12.06 9.30 -3.59
C ASP A 109 -10.96 9.93 -2.73
N GLN A 110 -10.11 10.76 -3.35
CA GLN A 110 -9.01 11.46 -2.69
C GLN A 110 -9.09 12.96 -2.95
N TYR A 111 -8.50 13.71 -2.03
CA TYR A 111 -8.49 15.17 -2.06
C TYR A 111 -7.06 15.66 -2.24
N TYR A 112 -6.90 16.69 -3.07
CA TYR A 112 -5.62 17.25 -3.43
C TYR A 112 -5.67 18.76 -3.27
N GLU A 113 -4.66 19.30 -2.61
CA GLU A 113 -4.43 20.74 -2.50
C GLU A 113 -3.49 21.18 -3.64
N ASP A 114 -3.84 22.27 -4.30
CA ASP A 114 -3.14 22.89 -5.42
C ASP A 114 -2.91 24.39 -5.13
N ASP A 115 -1.64 24.78 -5.07
CA ASP A 115 -1.18 26.15 -4.87
C ASP A 115 -0.87 26.90 -6.19
N GLU A 116 -0.94 26.21 -7.33
CA GLU A 116 -0.58 26.73 -8.67
C GLU A 116 -1.80 27.07 -9.54
N ARG A 117 -3.03 26.83 -9.06
CA ARG A 117 -4.31 27.07 -9.79
C ARG A 117 -4.35 26.32 -11.13
N MET A 118 -4.01 25.04 -11.05
CA MET A 118 -4.01 24.10 -12.16
C MET A 118 -5.40 23.91 -12.75
N THR A 119 -5.46 23.42 -13.98
CA THR A 119 -6.68 22.92 -14.60
C THR A 119 -6.94 21.46 -14.21
N ALA A 120 -8.18 20.98 -14.39
CA ALA A 120 -8.53 19.58 -14.15
C ALA A 120 -7.64 18.62 -14.96
N GLU A 121 -7.27 19.00 -16.19
CA GLU A 121 -6.36 18.21 -17.03
C GLU A 121 -4.94 18.16 -16.44
N GLU A 122 -4.39 19.28 -15.99
CA GLU A 122 -3.05 19.33 -15.40
C GLU A 122 -2.97 18.53 -14.11
N VAL A 123 -4.00 18.61 -13.26
CA VAL A 123 -4.12 17.78 -12.05
C VAL A 123 -4.16 16.30 -12.43
N ARG A 124 -4.99 15.92 -13.39
CA ARG A 124 -5.10 14.54 -13.88
C ARG A 124 -3.75 14.01 -14.39
N LEU A 125 -3.05 14.78 -15.21
CA LEU A 125 -1.74 14.40 -15.76
C LEU A 125 -0.68 14.28 -14.66
N THR A 126 -0.70 15.16 -13.66
CA THR A 126 0.25 15.15 -12.55
C THR A 126 0.03 13.93 -11.65
N LEU A 127 -1.23 13.63 -11.32
CA LEU A 127 -1.60 12.45 -10.54
C LEU A 127 -1.30 11.15 -11.31
N PHE A 128 -1.54 11.13 -12.63
CA PHE A 128 -1.15 10.02 -13.48
C PHE A 128 0.35 9.76 -13.46
N ASP A 129 1.19 10.79 -13.60
CA ASP A 129 2.65 10.62 -13.55
C ASP A 129 3.13 10.19 -12.16
N ARG A 130 2.51 10.70 -11.08
CA ARG A 130 2.77 10.27 -9.70
C ARG A 130 2.49 8.78 -9.52
N ASP A 131 1.32 8.31 -9.96
CA ASP A 131 0.92 6.89 -9.85
C ASP A 131 1.84 6.00 -10.68
N ARG A 132 2.18 6.43 -11.90
CA ARG A 132 3.14 5.73 -12.77
C ARG A 132 4.50 5.58 -12.10
N ARG A 133 5.06 6.66 -11.53
CA ARG A 133 6.35 6.63 -10.81
C ARG A 133 6.29 5.74 -9.57
N ARG A 134 5.18 5.78 -8.82
CA ARG A 134 4.94 4.91 -7.67
C ARG A 134 4.94 3.44 -8.09
N GLY A 135 4.23 3.10 -9.17
CA GLY A 135 4.21 1.75 -9.74
C GLY A 135 5.60 1.27 -10.14
N GLN A 136 6.34 2.07 -10.92
CA GLN A 136 7.71 1.75 -11.34
C GLN A 136 8.66 1.52 -10.16
N LYS A 137 8.52 2.31 -9.08
CA LYS A 137 9.29 2.11 -7.84
C LYS A 137 8.99 0.76 -7.22
N PHE A 138 7.72 0.39 -7.08
CA PHE A 138 7.34 -0.90 -6.51
C PHE A 138 7.80 -2.08 -7.38
N ASP A 139 7.70 -1.99 -8.69
CA ASP A 139 8.18 -3.04 -9.60
C ASP A 139 9.69 -3.25 -9.48
N ARG A 140 10.46 -2.16 -9.36
CA ARG A 140 11.90 -2.24 -9.08
C ARG A 140 12.18 -2.91 -7.74
N LEU A 141 11.45 -2.54 -6.68
CA LEU A 141 11.63 -3.11 -5.34
C LEU A 141 11.27 -4.59 -5.30
N ARG A 142 10.20 -5.02 -5.98
CA ARG A 142 9.83 -6.44 -6.13
C ARG A 142 10.95 -7.25 -6.79
N LYS A 143 11.56 -6.72 -7.86
CA LYS A 143 12.70 -7.39 -8.52
C LYS A 143 13.92 -7.51 -7.61
N ILE A 144 14.18 -6.52 -6.76
CA ILE A 144 15.26 -6.58 -5.78
C ILE A 144 14.96 -7.62 -4.71
N ALA A 145 13.74 -7.63 -4.17
CA ALA A 145 13.31 -8.60 -3.17
C ALA A 145 13.45 -10.04 -3.69
N ALA A 146 12.95 -10.32 -4.90
CA ALA A 146 13.09 -11.63 -5.53
C ALA A 146 14.57 -12.07 -5.65
N ARG A 147 15.49 -11.16 -6.03
CA ARG A 147 16.93 -11.47 -6.06
C ARG A 147 17.51 -11.77 -4.69
N VAL A 148 17.02 -11.11 -3.64
CA VAL A 148 17.46 -11.39 -2.26
C VAL A 148 16.97 -12.77 -1.84
N GLU A 149 15.73 -13.13 -2.17
CA GLU A 149 15.18 -14.47 -1.96
C GLU A 149 16.02 -15.53 -2.70
N ASP A 150 16.35 -15.30 -3.98
CA ASP A 150 17.23 -16.19 -4.75
C ASP A 150 18.61 -16.38 -4.08
N ILE A 151 19.20 -15.32 -3.53
CA ILE A 151 20.49 -15.38 -2.80
C ILE A 151 20.34 -16.16 -1.50
N VAL A 152 19.25 -15.95 -0.75
CA VAL A 152 18.99 -16.69 0.49
C VAL A 152 18.81 -18.17 0.20
N ASP A 153 18.08 -18.51 -0.85
CA ASP A 153 17.88 -19.89 -1.29
C ASP A 153 19.17 -20.52 -1.79
N ALA A 154 20.00 -19.78 -2.54
CA ALA A 154 21.33 -20.23 -2.95
C ALA A 154 22.32 -20.37 -1.78
N ARG A 155 22.13 -19.61 -0.69
CA ARG A 155 22.93 -19.69 0.54
C ARG A 155 22.48 -20.81 1.48
N ARG A 156 21.41 -21.56 1.19
CA ARG A 156 21.06 -22.77 1.95
C ARG A 156 22.31 -23.66 2.02
N GLU A 157 22.73 -23.94 3.24
CA GLU A 157 23.99 -24.62 3.49
C GLU A 157 23.92 -26.03 2.90
N ARG A 158 24.87 -26.36 2.01
CA ARG A 158 24.95 -27.69 1.41
C ARG A 158 25.06 -28.72 2.55
N ILE A 159 24.35 -29.83 2.43
CA ILE A 159 24.54 -30.99 3.30
C ILE A 159 26.02 -31.39 3.22
N PRO A 160 26.78 -31.39 4.35
CA PRO A 160 28.18 -31.75 4.36
C PRO A 160 28.44 -33.14 3.74
N ASP A 161 29.56 -33.30 3.05
CA ASP A 161 29.83 -34.53 2.28
C ASP A 161 29.99 -35.77 3.18
N ASP A 162 30.44 -35.61 4.42
CA ASP A 162 30.50 -36.66 5.45
C ASP A 162 29.09 -37.09 5.88
N VAL A 163 28.18 -36.15 6.09
CA VAL A 163 26.77 -36.45 6.36
C VAL A 163 26.13 -37.18 5.18
N ARG A 164 26.38 -36.72 3.95
CA ARG A 164 25.86 -37.37 2.73
C ARG A 164 26.37 -38.79 2.60
N ALA A 165 27.66 -39.02 2.80
CA ALA A 165 28.26 -40.36 2.73
C ALA A 165 27.67 -41.29 3.79
N PHE A 166 27.55 -40.82 5.03
CA PHE A 166 26.98 -41.61 6.12
C PHE A 166 25.51 -41.96 5.85
N VAL A 167 24.70 -40.97 5.45
CA VAL A 167 23.27 -41.19 5.17
C VAL A 167 23.07 -42.12 3.98
N TRP A 168 23.91 -42.00 2.94
CA TRP A 168 23.86 -42.91 1.80
C TRP A 168 24.11 -44.37 2.20
N GLU A 169 25.10 -44.61 3.06
CA GLU A 169 25.41 -45.94 3.58
C GLU A 169 24.29 -46.46 4.51
N ARG A 170 23.79 -45.61 5.41
CA ARG A 170 22.67 -45.92 6.32
C ARG A 170 21.41 -46.32 5.57
N ASP A 171 21.09 -45.59 4.50
CA ASP A 171 19.87 -45.78 3.70
C ASP A 171 20.09 -46.80 2.56
N GLU A 172 21.25 -47.47 2.54
CA GLU A 172 21.63 -48.52 1.58
C GLU A 172 21.55 -48.09 0.11
N GLY A 173 21.71 -46.79 -0.17
CA GLY A 173 21.52 -46.23 -1.50
C GLY A 173 20.12 -46.50 -2.06
N ARG A 174 19.09 -46.47 -1.22
CA ARG A 174 17.68 -46.67 -1.58
C ARG A 174 16.79 -45.61 -0.97
N CYS A 175 15.66 -45.35 -1.61
CA CYS A 175 14.62 -44.49 -1.06
C CYS A 175 14.05 -45.11 0.22
N VAL A 176 14.16 -44.42 1.35
CA VAL A 176 13.66 -44.94 2.65
C VAL A 176 12.14 -45.12 2.68
N ARG A 177 11.41 -44.49 1.76
CA ARG A 177 9.94 -44.54 1.69
C ARG A 177 9.41 -45.68 0.81
N CYS A 178 10.02 -45.95 -0.34
CA CYS A 178 9.53 -46.96 -1.29
C CYS A 178 10.55 -48.03 -1.70
N GLY A 179 11.81 -47.90 -1.30
CA GLY A 179 12.87 -48.90 -1.55
C GLY A 179 13.51 -48.87 -2.94
N THR A 180 13.05 -48.03 -3.86
CA THR A 180 13.68 -47.87 -5.18
C THR A 180 15.12 -47.36 -5.05
N ASP A 181 15.98 -47.74 -5.99
CA ASP A 181 17.36 -47.24 -6.13
C ASP A 181 17.51 -46.25 -7.29
N GLU A 182 16.40 -45.81 -7.90
CA GLU A 182 16.37 -44.86 -9.02
C GLU A 182 15.99 -43.43 -8.59
N ASP A 183 16.53 -42.42 -9.30
CA ASP A 183 16.27 -40.97 -9.10
C ASP A 183 16.39 -40.50 -7.64
N LEU A 184 17.47 -40.93 -6.96
CA LEU A 184 17.69 -40.68 -5.54
C LEU A 184 18.21 -39.27 -5.26
N GLN A 185 17.68 -38.67 -4.20
CA GLN A 185 17.93 -37.32 -3.75
C GLN A 185 18.09 -37.31 -2.23
N PHE A 186 18.98 -36.47 -1.72
CA PHE A 186 19.03 -36.18 -0.28
C PHE A 186 17.94 -35.16 0.05
N ASP A 187 17.13 -35.46 1.04
CA ASP A 187 16.05 -34.61 1.52
C ASP A 187 16.11 -34.45 3.04
N HIS A 188 15.55 -33.36 3.56
CA HIS A 188 15.48 -33.12 5.00
C HIS A 188 14.14 -33.60 5.57
N VAL A 189 14.17 -34.48 6.58
CA VAL A 189 12.99 -34.95 7.33
C VAL A 189 12.18 -33.74 7.83
N ILE A 190 12.83 -32.84 8.56
CA ILE A 190 12.31 -31.50 8.86
C ILE A 190 12.83 -30.56 7.77
N PRO A 191 11.97 -29.96 6.92
CA PRO A 191 12.42 -29.05 5.89
C PRO A 191 13.21 -27.86 6.44
N VAL A 192 14.19 -27.38 5.69
CA VAL A 192 14.99 -26.18 6.05
C VAL A 192 14.10 -24.97 6.33
N ALA A 193 13.02 -24.79 5.56
CA ALA A 193 12.05 -23.72 5.77
C ALA A 193 11.33 -23.78 7.13
N LYS A 194 11.31 -24.96 7.78
CA LYS A 194 10.76 -25.20 9.12
C LYS A 194 11.85 -25.29 10.20
N GLY A 195 13.08 -24.87 9.88
CA GLY A 195 14.21 -24.85 10.80
C GLY A 195 15.04 -26.15 10.82
N GLY A 196 14.85 -27.05 9.86
CA GLY A 196 15.64 -28.27 9.76
C GLY A 196 17.11 -28.00 9.40
N GLY A 197 18.02 -28.65 10.12
CA GLY A 197 19.47 -28.56 9.88
C GLY A 197 20.03 -29.74 9.09
N ASN A 198 21.33 -29.70 8.82
CA ASN A 198 22.06 -30.74 8.08
C ASN A 198 22.57 -31.89 8.97
N SER A 199 21.90 -32.21 10.07
CA SER A 199 22.32 -33.32 10.93
C SER A 199 22.00 -34.67 10.27
N ILE A 200 22.74 -35.71 10.65
CA ILE A 200 22.56 -37.07 10.12
C ILE A 200 21.12 -37.57 10.35
N GLU A 201 20.51 -37.21 11.48
CA GLU A 201 19.15 -37.60 11.85
C GLU A 201 18.10 -36.88 11.01
N ASN A 202 18.42 -35.68 10.52
CA ASN A 202 17.49 -34.86 9.75
C ASN A 202 17.63 -35.04 8.24
N VAL A 203 18.62 -35.77 7.74
CA VAL A 203 18.84 -36.03 6.32
C VAL A 203 18.47 -37.48 5.98
N GLN A 204 17.78 -37.67 4.86
CA GLN A 204 17.34 -38.98 4.34
C GLN A 204 17.50 -39.07 2.82
N VAL A 205 17.53 -40.30 2.28
CA VAL A 205 17.48 -40.56 0.83
C VAL A 205 16.03 -40.83 0.39
N LEU A 206 15.52 -40.03 -0.54
CA LEU A 206 14.23 -40.24 -1.20
C LEU A 206 14.38 -40.27 -2.71
N CYS A 207 13.54 -41.04 -3.40
CA CYS A 207 13.41 -40.90 -4.85
C CYS A 207 12.64 -39.63 -5.21
N GLY A 208 12.79 -39.13 -6.45
CA GLY A 208 12.13 -37.90 -6.88
C GLY A 208 10.61 -37.89 -6.71
N ASP A 209 9.93 -39.02 -6.92
CA ASP A 209 8.47 -39.13 -6.70
C ASP A 209 8.10 -38.99 -5.22
N CYS A 210 8.82 -39.70 -4.34
CA CYS A 210 8.59 -39.64 -2.90
C CYS A 210 8.93 -38.27 -2.32
N ASN A 211 10.00 -37.64 -2.83
CA ASN A 211 10.44 -36.31 -2.43
C ASN A 211 9.39 -35.25 -2.83
N ARG A 212 8.91 -35.27 -4.08
CA ARG A 212 7.83 -34.38 -4.54
C ARG A 212 6.54 -34.57 -3.75
N ALA A 213 6.18 -35.82 -3.43
CA ALA A 213 5.02 -36.12 -2.62
C ALA A 213 5.15 -35.67 -1.16
N LYS A 214 6.37 -35.60 -0.61
CA LYS A 214 6.64 -35.07 0.73
C LYS A 214 6.57 -33.55 0.76
N SER A 215 7.14 -32.87 -0.24
CA SER A 215 7.18 -31.40 -0.31
C SER A 215 7.69 -30.77 1.00
N ASP A 216 6.94 -29.87 1.63
CA ASP A 216 7.30 -29.25 2.91
C ASP A 216 6.77 -30.02 4.14
N SER A 217 6.26 -31.23 3.99
CA SER A 217 5.76 -32.03 5.11
C SER A 217 6.90 -32.69 5.90
N ILE A 218 6.65 -32.96 7.19
CA ILE A 218 7.57 -33.71 8.06
C ILE A 218 7.15 -35.17 8.00
N VAL A 219 8.00 -36.00 7.40
CA VAL A 219 7.76 -37.43 7.17
C VAL A 219 9.06 -38.20 7.25
#